data_AF-A0A7U3UN51-F1
#
_entry.id   AF-A0A7U3UN51-F1
#
_cell.length_a   1.000
_cell.length_b   1.000
_cell.length_c   1.000
_cell.angle_alpha   90.00
_cell.angle_beta   90.00
_cell.angle_gamma   90.00
#
_symmetry.space_group_name_H-M   'P 1'
#
loop_
_entity.id
_entity.type
_entity.pdbx_description
1 polymer ?
#
loop_
_entity_poly.entity_id
_entity_poly.type
_entity_poly.pdbx_seq_one_letter_code
_entity_poly.pdbx_strand_id
1 'polypeptide(L)'
;MFVLGHLVSLAESGAFPDVDLAAGELGMTTMLPDLISCHDWGYNDAWSLAGQGKRAELVLAHMLGDAVVHYGAHWRGHVRKSGWAYLRMGLVARRYDEFHTRAEERGWRRPGLERDSRRGWAHTIVEYSIDQWLADRRDLGALHERVRAAAGRTAADLAWVTDLVAEHVITPSKPIETQPYRYCGALTRSTEPDEMHLRGLALKFRLTEEPEVLEWLRGWLREVWAGVGEEEMADVMATLAEVSADPVRFGYPLEISRFTAGHPPPPRWPAARSAPAV
;
A
#
# COMPACT_ATOMS: atom_id res chain seq x y z
N MET A 1 -1.11 -1.14 1.58
CA MET A 1 -0.46 0.12 1.98
C MET A 1 0.96 0.08 1.47
N PHE A 2 1.19 0.81 0.41
CA PHE A 2 2.35 0.71 -0.46
C PHE A 2 2.82 2.15 -0.69
N VAL A 3 3.40 2.73 0.35
CA VAL A 3 3.49 4.17 0.57
C VAL A 3 4.50 4.80 -0.39
N LEU A 4 5.71 4.24 -0.39
CA LEU A 4 6.80 4.77 -1.19
C LEU A 4 6.48 4.62 -2.66
N GLY A 5 6.00 3.47 -3.08
CA GLY A 5 5.77 3.31 -4.50
C GLY A 5 4.51 3.99 -5.02
N HIS A 6 3.50 4.33 -4.21
CA HIS A 6 2.47 5.28 -4.64
C HIS A 6 3.05 6.66 -4.94
N LEU A 7 3.89 7.20 -4.03
CA LEU A 7 4.51 8.51 -4.24
C LEU A 7 5.48 8.49 -5.42
N VAL A 8 6.31 7.45 -5.50
CA VAL A 8 7.33 7.31 -6.55
C VAL A 8 6.69 7.07 -7.91
N SER A 9 5.74 6.15 -8.04
CA SER A 9 5.10 5.88 -9.34
C SER A 9 4.34 7.10 -9.85
N LEU A 10 3.73 7.87 -8.96
CA LEU A 10 3.01 9.10 -9.32
C LEU A 10 3.97 10.23 -9.72
N ALA A 11 5.14 10.33 -9.08
CA ALA A 11 6.18 11.27 -9.49
C ALA A 11 6.73 10.90 -10.88
N GLU A 12 6.95 9.61 -11.12
CA GLU A 12 7.47 9.09 -12.40
C GLU A 12 6.45 9.16 -13.54
N SER A 13 5.15 9.14 -13.24
CA SER A 13 4.12 9.24 -14.26
C SER A 13 4.10 10.59 -14.99
N GLY A 14 4.61 11.64 -14.33
CA GLY A 14 4.58 13.01 -14.85
C GLY A 14 3.17 13.61 -14.98
N ALA A 15 2.13 12.96 -14.43
CA ALA A 15 0.75 13.44 -14.51
C ALA A 15 0.51 14.74 -13.72
N PHE A 16 1.37 15.02 -12.73
CA PHE A 16 1.25 16.16 -11.83
C PHE A 16 2.56 16.96 -11.77
N PRO A 17 3.01 17.56 -12.90
CA PRO A 17 4.34 18.18 -12.99
C PRO A 17 4.50 19.40 -12.06
N ASP A 18 3.38 20.04 -11.71
CA ASP A 18 3.36 21.22 -10.82
C ASP A 18 3.19 20.84 -9.34
N VAL A 19 3.13 19.55 -9.01
CA VAL A 19 2.95 19.06 -7.64
C VAL A 19 4.29 18.52 -7.12
N ASP A 20 4.80 19.15 -6.07
CA ASP A 20 5.87 18.56 -5.27
C ASP A 20 5.29 17.45 -4.38
N LEU A 21 5.23 16.22 -4.91
CA LEU A 21 4.72 15.05 -4.19
C LEU A 21 5.56 14.69 -2.96
N ALA A 22 6.81 15.17 -2.89
CA ALA A 22 7.65 15.01 -1.72
C ALA A 22 7.25 15.96 -0.59
N ALA A 23 6.56 17.07 -0.88
CA ALA A 23 6.31 18.14 0.08
C ALA A 23 4.83 18.43 0.34
N GLY A 24 4.59 18.94 1.56
CA GLY A 24 3.33 19.61 1.88
C GLY A 24 2.12 18.69 1.96
N GLU A 25 0.96 19.31 1.85
CA GLU A 25 -0.34 18.66 2.01
C GLU A 25 -0.71 17.77 0.81
N LEU A 26 -0.16 18.05 -0.39
CA LEU A 26 -0.49 17.30 -1.60
C LEU A 26 0.16 15.90 -1.63
N GLY A 27 1.41 15.76 -1.18
CA GLY A 27 2.01 14.45 -0.95
C GLY A 27 1.21 13.63 0.07
N MET A 28 0.78 14.26 1.17
CA MET A 28 -0.09 13.63 2.17
C MET A 28 -1.49 13.30 1.64
N THR A 29 -2.02 14.13 0.73
CA THR A 29 -3.30 13.89 0.04
C THR A 29 -3.23 12.64 -0.82
N THR A 30 -2.11 12.41 -1.51
CA THR A 30 -1.90 11.16 -2.27
C THR A 30 -2.02 9.95 -1.34
N MET A 31 -1.44 10.01 -0.15
CA MET A 31 -1.50 8.92 0.84
C MET A 31 -2.84 8.85 1.61
N LEU A 32 -3.80 9.74 1.34
CA LEU A 32 -5.05 9.83 2.10
C LEU A 32 -5.76 8.46 2.23
N PRO A 33 -5.91 7.64 1.18
CA PRO A 33 -6.62 6.37 1.33
C PRO A 33 -6.00 5.41 2.33
N ASP A 34 -4.68 5.45 2.48
CA ASP A 34 -3.94 4.73 3.52
C ASP A 34 -4.12 5.41 4.90
N LEU A 35 -4.05 6.74 4.96
CA LEU A 35 -4.23 7.54 6.19
C LEU A 35 -5.56 7.26 6.89
N ILE A 36 -6.65 7.13 6.14
CA ILE A 36 -8.00 6.93 6.69
C ILE A 36 -8.54 5.52 6.44
N SER A 37 -7.75 4.64 5.81
CA SER A 37 -8.16 3.28 5.45
C SER A 37 -9.48 3.26 4.67
N CYS A 38 -9.59 4.01 3.57
CA CYS A 38 -10.84 4.11 2.78
C CYS A 38 -10.83 3.29 1.47
N HIS A 39 -9.97 2.29 1.33
CA HIS A 39 -9.85 1.52 0.09
C HIS A 39 -11.16 0.82 -0.34
N ASP A 40 -11.99 0.39 0.60
CA ASP A 40 -13.29 -0.23 0.31
C ASP A 40 -14.25 0.74 -0.39
N TRP A 41 -14.28 2.00 0.07
CA TRP A 41 -14.98 3.10 -0.60
C TRP A 41 -14.30 3.43 -1.93
N GLY A 42 -12.96 3.51 -1.91
CA GLY A 42 -12.17 3.92 -3.06
C GLY A 42 -12.44 3.03 -4.27
N TYR A 43 -12.56 1.72 -4.09
CA TYR A 43 -12.90 0.77 -5.15
C TYR A 43 -14.30 0.98 -5.78
N ASN A 44 -15.18 1.74 -5.15
CA ASN A 44 -16.55 1.97 -5.66
C ASN A 44 -16.67 3.36 -6.23
N ASP A 45 -16.14 4.33 -5.51
CA ASP A 45 -16.55 5.71 -5.65
C ASP A 45 -15.39 6.63 -6.08
N ALA A 46 -14.12 6.20 -5.97
CA ALA A 46 -12.98 7.09 -6.25
C ALA A 46 -12.97 7.61 -7.70
N TRP A 47 -13.50 6.85 -8.67
CA TRP A 47 -13.56 7.30 -10.07
C TRP A 47 -14.48 8.50 -10.28
N SER A 48 -15.41 8.76 -9.36
CA SER A 48 -16.21 9.98 -9.38
C SER A 48 -15.35 11.24 -9.16
N LEU A 49 -14.18 11.12 -8.54
CA LEU A 49 -13.25 12.23 -8.27
C LEU A 49 -12.59 12.81 -9.55
N ALA A 50 -12.71 12.13 -10.69
CA ALA A 50 -12.14 12.59 -11.94
C ALA A 50 -12.65 14.00 -12.30
N GLY A 51 -11.72 14.95 -12.50
CA GLY A 51 -12.04 16.33 -12.80
C GLY A 51 -12.56 17.17 -11.62
N GLN A 52 -12.59 16.63 -10.40
CA GLN A 52 -13.01 17.37 -9.19
C GLN A 52 -11.86 18.17 -8.53
N GLY A 53 -10.85 18.53 -9.31
CA GLY A 53 -9.72 19.32 -8.85
C GLY A 53 -8.55 18.49 -8.32
N LYS A 54 -7.44 19.19 -8.00
CA LYS A 54 -6.13 18.58 -7.86
C LYS A 54 -6.03 17.56 -6.73
N ARG A 55 -6.60 17.85 -5.55
CA ARG A 55 -6.58 16.95 -4.39
C ARG A 55 -7.37 15.67 -4.65
N ALA A 56 -8.55 15.80 -5.26
CA ALA A 56 -9.39 14.68 -5.68
C ALA A 56 -8.66 13.78 -6.70
N GLU A 57 -7.98 14.38 -7.68
CA GLU A 57 -7.19 13.65 -8.68
C GLU A 57 -6.01 12.86 -8.06
N LEU A 58 -5.38 13.39 -7.01
CA LEU A 58 -4.31 12.67 -6.29
C LEU A 58 -4.86 11.46 -5.52
N VAL A 59 -6.01 11.59 -4.88
CA VAL A 59 -6.71 10.47 -4.22
C VAL A 59 -7.11 9.40 -5.24
N LEU A 60 -7.63 9.81 -6.41
CA LEU A 60 -7.92 8.91 -7.51
C LEU A 60 -6.66 8.18 -8.01
N ALA A 61 -5.54 8.90 -8.17
CA ALA A 61 -4.29 8.32 -8.63
C ALA A 61 -3.76 7.24 -7.66
N HIS A 62 -3.87 7.46 -6.34
CA HIS A 62 -3.58 6.43 -5.34
C HIS A 62 -4.44 5.20 -5.55
N MET A 63 -5.76 5.37 -5.62
CA MET A 63 -6.70 4.25 -5.76
C MET A 63 -6.49 3.48 -7.05
N LEU A 64 -6.09 4.16 -8.12
CA LEU A 64 -5.74 3.52 -9.38
C LEU A 64 -4.47 2.68 -9.26
N GLY A 65 -3.41 3.20 -8.65
CA GLY A 65 -2.18 2.43 -8.41
C GLY A 65 -2.46 1.18 -7.57
N ASP A 66 -3.30 1.32 -6.54
CA ASP A 66 -3.70 0.21 -5.68
C ASP A 66 -4.53 -0.82 -6.46
N ALA A 67 -5.47 -0.36 -7.30
CA ALA A 67 -6.24 -1.22 -8.18
C ALA A 67 -5.35 -2.00 -9.17
N VAL A 68 -4.28 -1.41 -9.71
CA VAL A 68 -3.33 -2.10 -10.60
C VAL A 68 -2.63 -3.25 -9.88
N VAL A 69 -2.16 -3.02 -8.66
CA VAL A 69 -1.53 -4.06 -7.83
C VAL A 69 -2.49 -5.22 -7.57
N HIS A 70 -3.78 -4.92 -7.36
CA HIS A 70 -4.81 -5.89 -6.98
C HIS A 70 -5.48 -6.60 -8.15
N TYR A 71 -5.64 -5.93 -9.29
CA TYR A 71 -6.49 -6.38 -10.40
C TYR A 71 -5.80 -6.32 -11.78
N GLY A 72 -4.60 -5.72 -11.86
CA GLY A 72 -3.75 -5.63 -13.06
C GLY A 72 -3.86 -4.30 -13.81
N ALA A 73 -3.08 -4.08 -14.86
CA ALA A 73 -3.10 -2.80 -15.59
C ALA A 73 -4.38 -2.56 -16.41
N HIS A 74 -5.01 -3.65 -16.89
CA HIS A 74 -6.15 -3.56 -17.79
C HIS A 74 -7.38 -4.18 -17.17
N TRP A 75 -8.37 -3.35 -16.86
CA TRP A 75 -9.71 -3.82 -16.58
C TRP A 75 -10.32 -4.45 -17.85
N ARG A 76 -10.79 -5.70 -17.76
CA ARG A 76 -11.43 -6.43 -18.88
C ARG A 76 -12.83 -6.90 -18.50
N GLY A 77 -13.66 -5.98 -17.99
CA GLY A 77 -15.04 -6.29 -17.61
C GLY A 77 -15.14 -7.18 -16.37
N HIS A 78 -16.11 -8.10 -16.33
CA HIS A 78 -16.47 -8.88 -15.13
C HIS A 78 -15.50 -10.04 -14.78
N VAL A 79 -14.37 -10.20 -15.47
CA VAL A 79 -13.41 -11.27 -15.19
C VAL A 79 -12.43 -10.80 -14.13
N ARG A 80 -12.62 -11.27 -12.88
CA ARG A 80 -11.70 -11.00 -11.76
C ARG A 80 -10.32 -11.57 -12.08
N LYS A 81 -9.38 -10.71 -12.49
CA LYS A 81 -7.96 -11.06 -12.53
C LYS A 81 -7.35 -10.88 -11.16
N SER A 82 -6.46 -11.80 -10.80
CA SER A 82 -5.51 -11.61 -9.72
C SER A 82 -4.42 -10.69 -10.24
N GLY A 83 -4.36 -9.46 -9.73
CA GLY A 83 -3.25 -8.55 -9.97
C GLY A 83 -1.94 -9.08 -9.39
N TRP A 84 -0.87 -8.32 -9.62
CA TRP A 84 0.50 -8.73 -9.31
C TRP A 84 0.66 -9.25 -7.87
N ALA A 85 0.14 -8.53 -6.86
CA ALA A 85 0.30 -8.94 -5.47
C ALA A 85 -0.29 -10.32 -5.20
N TYR A 86 -1.49 -10.60 -5.72
CA TYR A 86 -2.16 -11.88 -5.55
C TYR A 86 -1.41 -13.05 -6.22
N LEU A 87 -0.73 -12.79 -7.34
CA LEU A 87 0.09 -13.80 -8.03
C LEU A 87 1.36 -14.16 -7.25
N ARG A 88 1.86 -13.24 -6.41
CA ARG A 88 3.12 -13.41 -5.66
C ARG A 88 2.97 -13.79 -4.19
N MET A 89 1.75 -13.74 -3.62
CA MET A 89 1.47 -14.20 -2.25
C MET A 89 2.00 -15.62 -1.96
N GLY A 90 2.08 -16.50 -2.97
CA GLY A 90 2.60 -17.85 -2.83
C GLY A 90 4.03 -17.95 -2.31
N LEU A 91 4.83 -16.89 -2.47
CA LEU A 91 6.20 -16.79 -1.96
C LEU A 91 6.25 -16.84 -0.42
N VAL A 92 5.27 -16.23 0.24
CA VAL A 92 5.29 -16.08 1.70
C VAL A 92 4.16 -16.79 2.43
N ALA A 93 3.03 -17.08 1.77
CA ALA A 93 1.80 -17.58 2.42
C ALA A 93 1.99 -18.82 3.32
N ARG A 94 3.00 -19.66 3.04
CA ARG A 94 3.34 -20.83 3.87
C ARG A 94 3.99 -20.47 5.21
N ARG A 95 4.64 -19.31 5.31
CA ARG A 95 5.38 -18.84 6.49
C ARG A 95 4.56 -17.92 7.40
N TYR A 96 3.25 -17.84 7.17
CA TYR A 96 2.31 -17.06 7.99
C TYR A 96 2.35 -17.45 9.48
N ASP A 97 2.33 -18.75 9.78
CA ASP A 97 2.36 -19.22 11.18
C ASP A 97 3.73 -18.97 11.80
N GLU A 98 4.81 -19.19 11.06
CA GLU A 98 6.20 -18.88 11.48
C GLU A 98 6.32 -17.41 11.88
N PHE A 99 5.81 -16.48 11.05
CA PHE A 99 5.86 -15.05 11.32
C PHE A 99 5.20 -14.70 12.65
N HIS A 100 3.94 -15.12 12.86
CA HIS A 100 3.21 -14.76 14.06
C HIS A 100 3.72 -15.47 15.31
N THR A 101 4.07 -16.76 15.21
CA THR A 101 4.65 -17.51 16.33
C THR A 101 5.95 -16.87 16.78
N ARG A 102 6.86 -16.55 15.86
CA ARG A 102 8.13 -15.89 16.19
C ARG A 102 7.91 -14.52 16.85
N ALA A 103 7.00 -13.70 16.33
CA ALA A 103 6.69 -12.40 16.91
C ALA A 103 6.11 -12.51 18.33
N GLU A 104 5.27 -13.51 18.58
CA GLU A 104 4.69 -13.77 19.91
C GLU A 104 5.73 -14.31 20.90
N GLU A 105 6.56 -15.27 20.49
CA GLU A 105 7.63 -15.85 21.31
C GLU A 105 8.70 -14.83 21.71
N ARG A 106 9.01 -13.89 20.81
CA ARG A 106 9.97 -12.79 21.07
C ARG A 106 9.37 -11.63 21.86
N GLY A 107 8.07 -11.66 22.16
CA GLY A 107 7.38 -10.57 22.85
C GLY A 107 7.14 -9.33 22.00
N TRP A 108 7.49 -9.35 20.70
CA TRP A 108 7.23 -8.26 19.76
C TRP A 108 5.73 -8.08 19.49
N ARG A 109 4.94 -9.13 19.69
CA ARG A 109 3.48 -9.11 19.58
C ARG A 109 2.85 -9.76 20.79
N ARG A 110 1.81 -9.13 21.35
CA ARG A 110 1.06 -9.73 22.46
C ARG A 110 0.34 -11.01 22.01
N PRO A 111 0.51 -12.15 22.71
CA PRO A 111 -0.21 -13.38 22.42
C PRO A 111 -1.74 -13.20 22.52
N GLY A 112 -2.49 -13.95 21.71
CA GLY A 112 -3.95 -13.99 21.74
C GLY A 112 -4.66 -12.81 21.04
N LEU A 113 -3.93 -11.82 20.53
CA LEU A 113 -4.51 -10.82 19.64
C LEU A 113 -4.95 -11.49 18.32
N GLU A 114 -6.05 -11.02 17.73
CA GLU A 114 -6.51 -11.46 16.41
C GLU A 114 -5.42 -11.24 15.35
N ARG A 115 -5.15 -12.28 14.56
CA ARG A 115 -4.21 -12.25 13.43
C ARG A 115 -4.98 -11.92 12.16
N ASP A 116 -4.35 -11.24 11.20
CA ASP A 116 -4.93 -11.07 9.87
C ASP A 116 -5.18 -12.44 9.23
N SER A 117 -6.10 -12.54 8.28
CA SER A 117 -6.21 -13.77 7.49
C SER A 117 -4.87 -14.09 6.80
N ARG A 118 -4.53 -15.37 6.61
CA ARG A 118 -3.31 -15.78 5.90
C ARG A 118 -3.16 -15.07 4.54
N ARG A 119 -4.28 -14.91 3.83
CA ARG A 119 -4.33 -14.18 2.55
C ARG A 119 -4.01 -12.70 2.76
N GLY A 120 -4.67 -12.04 3.71
CA GLY A 120 -4.44 -10.62 4.02
C GLY A 120 -3.00 -10.34 4.45
N TRP A 121 -2.43 -11.19 5.30
CA TRP A 121 -1.03 -11.08 5.71
C TRP A 121 -0.08 -11.25 4.51
N ALA A 122 -0.23 -12.31 3.72
CA ALA A 122 0.65 -12.57 2.58
C ALA A 122 0.57 -11.46 1.52
N HIS A 123 -0.63 -10.94 1.31
CA HIS A 123 -0.89 -9.80 0.44
C HIS A 123 -0.12 -8.57 0.90
N THR A 124 -0.32 -8.15 2.16
CA THR A 124 0.37 -6.99 2.74
C THR A 124 1.90 -7.15 2.67
N ILE A 125 2.45 -8.31 3.00
CA ILE A 125 3.90 -8.55 2.91
C ILE A 125 4.42 -8.37 1.48
N VAL A 126 3.69 -8.87 0.48
CA VAL A 126 4.08 -8.72 -0.94
C VAL A 126 4.00 -7.26 -1.40
N GLU A 127 2.95 -6.52 -1.07
CA GLU A 127 2.85 -5.10 -1.44
C GLU A 127 3.98 -4.27 -0.86
N TYR A 128 4.24 -4.43 0.44
CA TYR A 128 5.30 -3.69 1.13
C TYR A 128 6.70 -4.04 0.61
N SER A 129 6.86 -5.17 -0.08
CA SER A 129 8.14 -5.52 -0.69
C SER A 129 8.52 -4.56 -1.84
N ILE A 130 7.56 -3.89 -2.46
CA ILE A 130 7.85 -2.83 -3.45
C ILE A 130 8.48 -1.62 -2.75
N ASP A 131 7.92 -1.18 -1.62
CA ASP A 131 8.49 -0.07 -0.84
C ASP A 131 9.93 -0.39 -0.40
N GLN A 132 10.18 -1.63 0.06
CA GLN A 132 11.54 -2.05 0.41
C GLN A 132 12.47 -2.11 -0.81
N TRP A 133 12.00 -2.61 -1.95
CA TRP A 133 12.78 -2.65 -3.19
C TRP A 133 13.20 -1.24 -3.64
N LEU A 134 12.29 -0.26 -3.52
CA LEU A 134 12.56 1.14 -3.79
C LEU A 134 13.60 1.71 -2.82
N ALA A 135 13.41 1.49 -1.53
CA ALA A 135 14.31 2.03 -0.51
C ALA A 135 15.73 1.43 -0.58
N ASP A 136 15.85 0.18 -1.02
CA ASP A 136 17.16 -0.47 -1.23
C ASP A 136 17.91 0.07 -2.47
N ARG A 137 17.23 0.75 -3.41
CA ARG A 137 17.79 1.13 -4.73
C ARG A 137 17.88 2.62 -4.98
N ARG A 138 17.13 3.42 -4.25
CA ARG A 138 16.99 4.85 -4.52
C ARG A 138 17.47 5.64 -3.33
N ASP A 139 18.09 6.78 -3.60
CA ASP A 139 18.28 7.78 -2.57
C ASP A 139 16.94 8.48 -2.32
N LEU A 140 16.28 8.08 -1.22
CA LEU A 140 14.99 8.61 -0.80
C LEU A 140 15.11 9.56 0.39
N GLY A 141 16.33 10.00 0.77
CA GLY A 141 16.55 10.83 1.97
C GLY A 141 15.74 12.12 1.94
N ALA A 142 15.80 12.87 0.83
CA ALA A 142 15.05 14.11 0.69
C ALA A 142 13.52 13.89 0.67
N LEU A 143 13.04 12.81 0.04
CA LEU A 143 11.62 12.45 0.05
C LEU A 143 11.17 12.15 1.49
N HIS A 144 11.93 11.32 2.19
CA HIS A 144 11.67 10.90 3.57
C HIS A 144 11.58 12.10 4.52
N GLU A 145 12.56 13.00 4.52
CA GLU A 145 12.55 14.16 5.40
C GLU A 145 11.30 15.04 5.20
N ARG A 146 10.92 15.26 3.94
CA ARG A 146 9.79 16.12 3.60
C ARG A 146 8.45 15.47 3.91
N VAL A 147 8.28 14.18 3.60
CA VAL A 147 7.10 13.37 3.96
C VAL A 147 6.95 13.30 5.47
N ARG A 148 8.05 13.05 6.20
CA ARG A 148 8.08 13.05 7.66
C ARG A 148 7.64 14.40 8.24
N ALA A 149 8.13 15.51 7.70
CA ALA A 149 7.71 16.84 8.12
C ALA A 149 6.23 17.13 7.81
N ALA A 150 5.73 16.68 6.65
CA ALA A 150 4.33 16.82 6.26
C ALA A 150 3.39 15.97 7.13
N ALA A 151 3.80 14.76 7.49
CA ALA A 151 3.10 13.92 8.45
C ALA A 151 3.01 14.59 9.82
N GLY A 152 4.08 15.26 10.27
CA GLY A 152 4.07 16.04 11.52
C GLY A 152 3.05 17.17 11.50
N ARG A 153 2.96 17.92 10.40
CA ARG A 153 1.94 18.98 10.24
C ARG A 153 0.53 18.41 10.17
N THR A 154 0.33 17.32 9.43
CA THR A 154 -0.96 16.63 9.33
C THR A 154 -1.42 16.11 10.69
N ALA A 155 -0.53 15.53 11.49
CA ALA A 155 -0.85 15.11 12.85
C ALA A 155 -1.16 16.29 13.77
N ALA A 156 -0.61 17.48 13.52
CA ALA A 156 -0.92 18.66 14.32
C ALA A 156 -2.29 19.27 13.97
N ASP A 157 -2.72 19.13 12.71
CA ASP A 157 -3.97 19.69 12.20
C ASP A 157 -4.62 18.77 11.16
N LEU A 158 -5.71 18.12 11.56
CA LEU A 158 -6.52 17.25 10.71
C LEU A 158 -7.68 17.97 10.02
N ALA A 159 -7.82 19.29 10.15
CA ALA A 159 -8.92 20.03 9.55
C ALA A 159 -8.99 19.77 8.04
N TRP A 160 -7.85 19.86 7.35
CA TRP A 160 -7.81 19.62 5.90
C TRP A 160 -8.19 18.18 5.50
N VAL A 161 -7.84 17.19 6.32
CA VAL A 161 -8.23 15.78 6.11
C VAL A 161 -9.74 15.64 6.23
N THR A 162 -10.33 16.31 7.23
CA THR A 162 -11.76 16.27 7.52
C THR A 162 -12.55 17.01 6.44
N ASP A 163 -12.06 18.17 6.01
CA ASP A 163 -12.65 18.97 4.94
C ASP A 163 -12.66 18.21 3.63
N LEU A 164 -11.53 17.59 3.24
CA LEU A 164 -11.45 16.81 2.00
C LEU A 164 -12.34 15.57 2.03
N VAL A 165 -12.44 14.90 3.18
CA VAL A 165 -13.35 13.77 3.39
C VAL A 165 -14.81 14.21 3.26
N ALA A 166 -15.19 15.35 3.83
CA ALA A 166 -16.53 15.88 3.76
C ALA A 166 -16.89 16.39 2.35
N GLU A 167 -15.96 17.10 1.70
CA GLU A 167 -16.11 17.67 0.35
C GLU A 167 -16.43 16.60 -0.69
N HIS A 168 -15.72 15.47 -0.64
CA HIS A 168 -15.88 14.39 -1.62
C HIS A 168 -16.62 13.16 -1.09
N VAL A 169 -17.23 13.26 0.09
CA VAL A 169 -18.03 12.18 0.71
C VAL A 169 -17.24 10.86 0.80
N ILE A 170 -15.98 10.96 1.20
CA ILE A 170 -15.08 9.80 1.33
C ILE A 170 -15.49 9.02 2.58
N THR A 171 -15.72 7.72 2.45
CA THR A 171 -16.12 6.90 3.61
C THR A 171 -14.91 6.14 4.17
N PRO A 172 -14.37 6.51 5.36
CA PRO A 172 -13.26 5.80 5.96
C PRO A 172 -13.72 4.48 6.61
N SER A 173 -12.94 3.41 6.48
CA SER A 173 -13.24 2.13 7.16
C SER A 173 -12.79 2.13 8.63
N LYS A 174 -12.15 3.20 9.10
CA LYS A 174 -11.69 3.39 10.48
C LYS A 174 -11.95 4.83 10.97
N PRO A 175 -11.98 5.07 12.29
CA PRO A 175 -12.22 6.42 12.83
C PRO A 175 -11.15 7.43 12.40
N ILE A 176 -11.59 8.51 11.76
CA ILE A 176 -10.73 9.60 11.24
C ILE A 176 -10.01 10.36 12.36
N GLU A 177 -10.55 10.30 13.57
CA GLU A 177 -10.00 10.98 14.76
C GLU A 177 -8.78 10.26 15.33
N THR A 178 -8.48 9.03 14.88
CA THR A 178 -7.40 8.22 15.47
C THR A 178 -6.48 7.60 14.43
N GLN A 179 -7.01 7.20 13.28
CA GLN A 179 -6.22 6.46 12.28
C GLN A 179 -5.12 7.33 11.63
N PRO A 180 -5.40 8.58 11.18
CA PRO A 180 -4.37 9.49 10.68
C PRO A 180 -3.27 9.77 11.70
N TYR A 181 -3.61 9.99 12.97
CA TYR A 181 -2.62 10.22 14.04
C TYR A 181 -1.67 9.05 14.22
N ARG A 182 -2.20 7.82 14.22
CA ARG A 182 -1.37 6.61 14.36
C ARG A 182 -0.36 6.50 13.24
N TYR A 183 -0.82 6.69 12.02
CA TYR A 183 0.02 6.56 10.84
C TYR A 183 1.04 7.71 10.73
N CYS A 184 0.59 8.96 10.85
CA CYS A 184 1.49 10.11 10.86
C CYS A 184 2.49 10.04 12.03
N GLY A 185 2.08 9.46 13.16
CA GLY A 185 2.96 9.14 14.28
C GLY A 185 4.07 8.16 13.90
N ALA A 186 3.75 7.08 13.17
CA ALA A 186 4.76 6.16 12.66
C ALA A 186 5.73 6.84 11.68
N LEU A 187 5.22 7.65 10.74
CA LEU A 187 6.06 8.41 9.82
C LEU A 187 6.97 9.41 10.54
N THR A 188 6.46 10.16 11.52
CA THR A 188 7.26 11.15 12.27
C THR A 188 8.38 10.52 13.11
N ARG A 189 8.21 9.27 13.54
CA ARG A 189 9.23 8.48 14.25
C ARG A 189 10.27 7.83 13.33
N SER A 190 10.03 7.74 12.02
CA SER A 190 11.00 7.16 11.09
C SER A 190 12.29 7.96 11.07
N THR A 191 13.43 7.28 11.24
CA THR A 191 14.77 7.90 11.16
C THR A 191 15.47 7.66 9.83
N GLU A 192 15.08 6.60 9.13
CA GLU A 192 15.59 6.23 7.81
C GLU A 192 14.43 6.14 6.79
N PRO A 193 14.70 6.29 5.48
CA PRO A 193 13.64 6.25 4.47
C PRO A 193 12.80 4.97 4.46
N ASP A 194 13.42 3.82 4.68
CA ASP A 194 12.72 2.54 4.70
C ASP A 194 11.88 2.31 5.96
N GLU A 195 12.11 3.08 7.03
CA GLU A 195 11.30 2.95 8.24
C GLU A 195 9.86 3.42 8.05
N MET A 196 9.56 4.22 7.00
CA MET A 196 8.20 4.69 6.72
C MET A 196 7.23 3.51 6.52
N HIS A 197 7.58 2.57 5.64
CA HIS A 197 6.75 1.39 5.42
C HIS A 197 6.95 0.34 6.52
N LEU A 198 8.16 0.16 7.06
CA LEU A 198 8.38 -0.82 8.13
C LEU A 198 7.55 -0.53 9.39
N ARG A 199 7.44 0.74 9.80
CA ARG A 199 6.60 1.13 10.94
C ARG A 199 5.11 1.01 10.63
N GLY A 200 4.70 1.32 9.40
CA GLY A 200 3.33 1.05 8.93
C GLY A 200 2.96 -0.43 9.02
N LEU A 201 3.89 -1.31 8.64
CA LEU A 201 3.75 -2.76 8.70
C LEU A 201 3.70 -3.27 10.15
N ALA A 202 4.56 -2.73 11.02
CA ALA A 202 4.55 -3.03 12.46
C ALA A 202 3.18 -2.69 13.08
N LEU A 203 2.64 -1.50 12.80
CA LEU A 203 1.31 -1.10 13.25
C LEU A 203 0.21 -2.02 12.70
N LYS A 204 0.27 -2.35 11.41
CA LYS A 204 -0.71 -3.23 10.75
C LYS A 204 -0.78 -4.61 11.44
N PHE A 205 0.36 -5.21 11.74
CA PHE A 205 0.43 -6.53 12.37
C PHE A 205 0.45 -6.51 13.90
N ARG A 206 0.29 -5.32 14.50
CA ARG A 206 0.29 -5.09 15.96
C ARG A 206 1.60 -5.53 16.63
N LEU A 207 2.72 -5.25 15.97
CA LEU A 207 4.07 -5.46 16.49
C LEU A 207 4.55 -4.22 17.25
N THR A 208 5.55 -4.37 18.11
CA THR A 208 6.33 -3.23 18.63
C THR A 208 7.15 -2.59 17.50
N GLU A 209 7.50 -1.31 17.67
CA GLU A 209 8.30 -0.55 16.70
C GLU A 209 9.78 -0.44 17.13
N GLU A 210 10.30 -1.50 17.76
CA GLU A 210 11.70 -1.56 18.19
C GLU A 210 12.64 -1.80 17.01
N PRO A 211 13.89 -1.32 17.05
CA PRO A 211 14.84 -1.47 15.93
C PRO A 211 15.03 -2.91 15.46
N GLU A 212 15.07 -3.90 16.36
CA GLU A 212 15.20 -5.31 16.00
C GLU A 212 13.97 -5.81 15.21
N VAL A 213 12.77 -5.32 15.53
CA VAL A 213 11.54 -5.67 14.81
C VAL A 213 11.55 -5.06 13.41
N LEU A 214 11.97 -3.79 13.28
CA LEU A 214 12.07 -3.14 11.98
C LEU A 214 13.10 -3.83 11.08
N GLU A 215 14.26 -4.22 11.62
CA GLU A 215 15.25 -5.03 10.90
C GLU A 215 14.71 -6.40 10.51
N TRP A 216 13.97 -7.06 11.39
CA TRP A 216 13.35 -8.34 11.08
C TRP A 216 12.34 -8.21 9.93
N LEU A 217 11.46 -7.19 9.96
CA LEU A 217 10.51 -6.90 8.88
C LEU A 217 11.24 -6.58 7.57
N ARG A 218 12.31 -5.78 7.62
CA ARG A 218 13.17 -5.46 6.47
C ARG A 218 13.71 -6.73 5.81
N GLY A 219 14.18 -7.68 6.62
CA GLY A 219 14.62 -9.00 6.15
C GLY A 219 13.53 -9.75 5.38
N TRP A 220 12.30 -9.80 5.91
CA TRP A 220 11.16 -10.41 5.21
C TRP A 220 10.87 -9.76 3.86
N LEU A 221 10.81 -8.43 3.81
CA LEU A 221 10.50 -7.70 2.59
C LEU A 221 11.61 -7.88 1.53
N ARG A 222 12.88 -7.93 1.96
CA ARG A 222 14.02 -8.25 1.10
C ARG A 222 13.96 -9.66 0.53
N GLU A 223 13.65 -10.65 1.35
CA GLU A 223 13.45 -12.02 0.89
C GLU A 223 12.32 -12.12 -0.14
N VAL A 224 11.22 -11.37 0.06
CA VAL A 224 10.11 -11.35 -0.90
C VAL A 224 10.52 -10.74 -2.22
N TRP A 225 11.05 -9.51 -2.23
CA TRP A 225 11.38 -8.85 -3.50
C TRP A 225 12.52 -9.57 -4.21
N ALA A 226 13.49 -10.16 -3.48
CA ALA A 226 14.52 -11.00 -4.08
C ALA A 226 13.93 -12.26 -4.73
N GLY A 227 12.88 -12.85 -4.14
CA GLY A 227 12.14 -13.97 -4.70
C GLY A 227 11.25 -13.60 -5.90
N VAL A 228 10.80 -12.35 -5.98
CA VAL A 228 10.11 -11.80 -7.17
C VAL A 228 11.11 -11.55 -8.30
N GLY A 229 12.25 -10.94 -7.99
CA GLY A 229 13.31 -10.61 -8.95
C GLY A 229 13.27 -9.15 -9.42
N GLU A 230 14.44 -8.62 -9.75
CA GLU A 230 14.68 -7.23 -10.15
C GLU A 230 13.77 -6.76 -11.28
N GLU A 231 13.77 -7.50 -12.38
CA GLU A 231 13.07 -7.12 -13.61
C GLU A 231 11.56 -6.98 -13.36
N GLU A 232 10.98 -7.92 -12.62
CA GLU A 232 9.56 -7.88 -12.34
C GLU A 232 9.18 -6.75 -11.37
N MET A 233 10.01 -6.44 -10.37
CA MET A 233 9.77 -5.29 -9.49
C MET A 233 9.81 -3.98 -10.28
N ALA A 234 10.77 -3.85 -11.20
CA ALA A 234 10.86 -2.70 -12.10
C ALA A 234 9.65 -2.60 -13.04
N ASP A 235 9.21 -3.72 -13.63
CA ASP A 235 8.03 -3.78 -14.50
C ASP A 235 6.76 -3.35 -13.77
N VAL A 236 6.59 -3.76 -12.51
CA VAL A 236 5.45 -3.32 -11.67
C VAL A 236 5.46 -1.81 -11.50
N MET A 237 6.61 -1.22 -11.17
CA MET A 237 6.72 0.22 -11.01
C MET A 237 6.51 1.00 -12.30
N ALA A 238 7.07 0.51 -13.42
CA ALA A 238 6.84 1.09 -14.74
C ALA A 238 5.35 1.05 -15.12
N THR A 239 4.68 -0.09 -14.85
CA THR A 239 3.24 -0.24 -15.08
C THR A 239 2.43 0.73 -14.22
N LEU A 240 2.79 0.89 -12.94
CA LEU A 240 2.12 1.84 -12.05
C LEU A 240 2.28 3.28 -12.55
N ALA A 241 3.50 3.68 -12.94
CA ALA A 241 3.77 5.00 -13.49
C ALA A 241 3.00 5.24 -14.81
N GLU A 242 3.00 4.27 -15.74
CA GLU A 242 2.25 4.35 -17.00
C GLU A 242 0.75 4.55 -16.74
N VAL A 243 0.17 3.75 -15.84
CA VAL A 243 -1.26 3.81 -15.54
C VAL A 243 -1.63 5.11 -14.83
N SER A 244 -0.80 5.57 -13.90
CA SER A 244 -0.97 6.85 -13.21
C SER A 244 -0.76 8.08 -14.12
N ALA A 245 -0.22 7.92 -15.32
CA ALA A 245 -0.01 9.02 -16.27
C ALA A 245 -1.32 9.52 -16.89
N ASP A 246 -2.32 8.63 -17.00
CA ASP A 246 -3.66 8.98 -17.50
C ASP A 246 -4.75 8.17 -16.75
N PRO A 247 -5.09 8.58 -15.51
CA PRO A 247 -6.00 7.81 -14.67
C PRO A 247 -7.40 7.64 -15.25
N VAL A 248 -7.84 8.59 -16.07
CA VAL A 248 -9.15 8.58 -16.73
C VAL A 248 -9.19 7.54 -17.85
N ARG A 249 -8.11 7.41 -18.62
CA ARG A 249 -8.01 6.46 -19.75
C ARG A 249 -7.93 5.00 -19.31
N PHE A 250 -7.31 4.71 -18.17
CA PHE A 250 -7.16 3.32 -17.70
C PHE A 250 -8.42 2.73 -17.05
N GLY A 251 -9.48 3.54 -16.92
CA GLY A 251 -10.86 3.07 -17.08
C GLY A 251 -11.28 1.90 -16.19
N TYR A 252 -10.97 1.97 -14.90
CA TYR A 252 -11.62 1.10 -13.92
C TYR A 252 -13.06 1.59 -13.68
N PRO A 253 -14.09 0.77 -13.87
CA PRO A 253 -15.47 1.20 -13.66
C PRO A 253 -15.81 1.32 -12.17
N LEU A 254 -16.80 2.17 -11.89
CA LEU A 254 -17.40 2.49 -10.57
C LEU A 254 -18.00 1.30 -9.79
N GLU A 255 -17.74 0.04 -10.18
CA GLU A 255 -18.43 -1.16 -9.65
C GLU A 255 -17.49 -2.26 -9.13
N ILE A 256 -16.27 -1.96 -8.67
CA ILE A 256 -15.35 -3.01 -8.18
C ILE A 256 -15.91 -3.72 -6.91
N SER A 257 -16.69 -3.06 -6.04
CA SER A 257 -17.32 -3.69 -4.84
C SER A 257 -18.16 -4.91 -5.12
N ARG A 258 -18.91 -4.94 -6.23
CA ARG A 258 -19.80 -6.07 -6.55
C ARG A 258 -19.04 -7.39 -6.62
N PHE A 259 -17.71 -7.34 -6.81
CA PHE A 259 -16.82 -8.49 -6.85
C PHE A 259 -16.09 -8.79 -5.53
N THR A 260 -15.91 -7.80 -4.65
CA THR A 260 -15.22 -8.00 -3.35
C THR A 260 -16.16 -8.53 -2.27
N ALA A 261 -17.45 -8.20 -2.33
CA ALA A 261 -18.41 -8.46 -1.25
C ALA A 261 -19.12 -9.85 -1.27
N GLY A 262 -18.96 -10.68 -2.32
CA GLY A 262 -19.97 -11.72 -2.61
C GLY A 262 -19.57 -13.19 -2.74
N HIS A 263 -18.29 -13.60 -2.81
CA HIS A 263 -17.97 -14.97 -3.25
C HIS A 263 -16.89 -15.73 -2.45
N PRO A 264 -17.06 -17.07 -2.29
CA PRO A 264 -16.09 -17.93 -1.61
C PRO A 264 -14.72 -17.88 -2.30
N PRO A 265 -13.63 -18.19 -1.58
CA PRO A 265 -12.27 -18.09 -2.11
C PRO A 265 -12.13 -18.84 -3.44
N PRO A 266 -11.30 -18.35 -4.38
CA PRO A 266 -11.04 -19.06 -5.63
C PRO A 266 -10.55 -20.49 -5.34
N PRO A 267 -10.85 -21.45 -6.22
CA PRO A 267 -10.38 -22.82 -6.07
C PRO A 267 -8.86 -22.81 -5.86
N ARG A 268 -8.40 -23.62 -4.90
CA ARG A 268 -6.99 -23.71 -4.50
C ARG A 268 -6.10 -23.80 -5.74
N TRP A 269 -5.03 -23.00 -5.75
CA TRP A 269 -3.99 -23.04 -6.78
C TRP A 269 -3.60 -24.50 -7.08
N PRO A 270 -3.42 -24.88 -8.36
CA PRO A 270 -2.84 -26.18 -8.67
C PRO A 270 -1.50 -26.27 -7.94
N ALA A 271 -1.29 -27.37 -7.23
CA ALA A 271 -0.02 -27.66 -6.59
C ALA A 271 1.09 -27.40 -7.61
N ALA A 272 2.11 -26.64 -7.21
CA ALA A 272 3.31 -26.46 -8.02
C ALA A 272 3.73 -27.85 -8.51
N ARG A 273 3.80 -28.02 -9.84
CA ARG A 273 4.29 -29.26 -10.42
C ARG A 273 5.65 -29.52 -9.79
N SER A 274 5.77 -30.64 -9.10
CA SER A 274 7.04 -31.15 -8.61
C SER A 274 8.04 -31.11 -9.77
N ALA A 275 9.18 -30.48 -9.53
CA ALA A 275 10.31 -30.58 -10.44
C ALA A 275 10.64 -32.07 -10.67
N PRO A 276 10.96 -32.49 -11.90
CA PRO A 276 11.44 -33.84 -12.12
C PRO A 276 12.76 -34.00 -11.36
N ALA A 277 12.84 -35.07 -10.56
CA ALA A 277 14.08 -35.48 -9.94
C ALA A 277 15.11 -35.79 -11.04
N VAL A 278 16.28 -35.17 -10.94
CA VAL A 278 17.53 -35.62 -11.57
C VAL A 278 18.49 -35.94 -10.43
#